data_AF-A2EFX4-F1
#
_entry.id   AF-A2EFX4-F1
#
_cell.length_a   1.000
_cell.length_b   1.000
_cell.length_c   1.000
_cell.angle_alpha   90.00
_cell.angle_beta   90.00
_cell.angle_gamma   90.00
#
_symmetry.space_group_name_H-M   'P 1'
#
loop_
_entity.id
_entity.type
_entity.pdbx_description
1 polymer ?
#
loop_
_entity_poly.entity_id
_entity_poly.type
_entity_poly.pdbx_seq_one_letter_code
_entity_poly.pdbx_strand_id
1 'polypeptide(L)'
;MSEQDIHPNKFIELRSIYKYHIDSYNALYQLKTDKEEELKQIYKKIKTKLIDSKKYTPKRIMEDILNIIPYNNRYSKSYLFLAKFISDDYHVEEAYNAARISIFLFYKQYGIKLAKVDDFEKDNFKNLEIHTDDTIYKAIMYNDLKTFIIFTERHGFDKDQKLESSLYPYYYNTVYIHIHYLNYAVTMEQLIVSSY
;
A
#
# COMPACT_ATOMS: atom_id res chain seq x y z
N MET A 1 11.14 -30.58 41.33
CA MET A 1 10.86 -30.44 39.88
C MET A 1 9.50 -29.78 39.77
N SER A 2 9.46 -28.47 39.51
CA SER A 2 8.21 -27.75 39.31
C SER A 2 7.85 -27.80 37.83
N GLU A 3 6.87 -28.61 37.48
CA GLU A 3 6.16 -28.48 36.21
C GLU A 3 5.48 -27.11 36.22
N GLN A 4 6.12 -26.12 35.58
CA GLN A 4 5.44 -24.90 35.20
C GLN A 4 4.50 -25.26 34.05
N ASP A 5 3.22 -25.41 34.36
CA ASP A 5 2.14 -25.40 33.38
C ASP A 5 2.26 -24.11 32.56
N ILE A 6 2.84 -24.21 31.37
CA ILE A 6 2.84 -23.15 30.37
C ILE A 6 1.41 -23.12 29.83
N HIS A 7 0.52 -22.41 30.54
CA HIS A 7 -0.77 -22.02 30.01
C HIS A 7 -0.53 -21.51 28.57
N PRO A 8 -1.17 -22.07 27.54
CA PRO A 8 -1.11 -21.52 26.20
C PRO A 8 -1.44 -20.04 26.32
N ASN A 9 -0.44 -19.20 26.06
CA ASN A 9 -0.56 -17.77 26.25
C ASN A 9 -1.82 -17.34 25.50
N LYS A 10 -2.82 -16.76 26.19
CA LYS A 10 -4.14 -16.37 25.63
C LYS A 10 -4.02 -15.65 24.28
N PHE A 11 -2.88 -15.00 24.04
CA PHE A 11 -2.45 -14.48 22.75
C PHE A 11 -2.39 -15.51 21.60
N ILE A 12 -1.75 -16.67 21.79
CA ILE A 12 -1.60 -17.73 20.78
C ILE A 12 -2.97 -18.30 20.41
N GLU A 13 -3.85 -18.52 21.39
CA GLU A 13 -5.22 -18.99 21.15
C GLU A 13 -6.01 -17.97 20.33
N LEU A 14 -6.00 -16.70 20.72
CA LEU A 14 -6.63 -15.61 19.95
C LEU A 14 -6.05 -15.49 18.54
N ARG A 15 -4.72 -15.54 18.40
CA ARG A 15 -4.05 -15.49 17.10
C ARG A 15 -4.46 -16.67 16.21
N SER A 16 -4.65 -17.85 16.79
CA SER A 16 -5.12 -19.04 16.07
C SER A 16 -6.56 -18.85 15.56
N ILE A 17 -7.46 -18.34 16.41
CA ILE A 17 -8.86 -18.06 16.05
C ILE A 17 -8.94 -17.04 14.89
N TYR A 18 -8.10 -16.01 14.92
CA TYR A 18 -8.05 -14.97 13.88
C TYR A 18 -7.01 -15.23 12.79
N LYS A 19 -6.34 -16.40 12.80
CA LYS A 19 -5.21 -16.72 11.91
C LYS A 19 -5.53 -16.41 10.46
N TYR A 20 -6.71 -16.81 10.04
CA TYR A 20 -7.16 -16.60 8.68
C TYR A 20 -7.31 -15.13 8.28
N HIS A 21 -7.81 -14.28 9.18
CA HIS A 21 -7.91 -12.84 8.97
C HIS A 21 -6.51 -12.23 8.85
N ILE A 22 -5.64 -12.58 9.80
CA ILE A 22 -4.24 -12.15 9.84
C ILE A 22 -3.52 -12.54 8.55
N ASP A 23 -3.61 -13.81 8.13
CA ASP A 23 -2.95 -14.32 6.93
C ASP A 23 -3.47 -13.62 5.65
N SER A 24 -4.76 -13.27 5.61
CA SER A 24 -5.34 -12.58 4.45
C SER A 24 -4.87 -11.13 4.33
N TYR A 25 -4.83 -10.39 5.45
CA TYR A 25 -4.31 -9.01 5.45
C TYR A 25 -2.79 -8.98 5.29
N ASN A 26 -2.04 -9.93 5.87
CA ASN A 26 -0.61 -10.04 5.64
C ASN A 26 -0.31 -10.19 4.13
N ALA A 27 -1.07 -11.04 3.42
CA ALA A 27 -0.91 -11.19 1.97
C ALA A 27 -1.22 -9.90 1.20
N LEU A 28 -2.19 -9.09 1.64
CA LEU A 28 -2.50 -7.79 1.05
C LEU A 28 -1.38 -6.76 1.28
N TYR A 29 -0.90 -6.63 2.52
CA TYR A 29 0.18 -5.69 2.87
C TYR A 29 1.52 -6.10 2.26
N GLN A 30 1.77 -7.39 2.05
CA GLN A 30 2.99 -7.92 1.45
C GLN A 30 2.87 -8.17 -0.06
N LEU A 31 1.84 -7.65 -0.72
CA LEU A 31 1.68 -7.77 -2.17
C LEU A 31 2.90 -7.18 -2.88
N LYS A 32 3.51 -7.96 -3.77
CA LYS A 32 4.72 -7.60 -4.51
C LYS A 32 4.65 -7.97 -6.00
N THR A 33 3.47 -7.87 -6.60
CA THR A 33 3.24 -8.28 -7.99
C THR A 33 2.40 -7.26 -8.72
N ASP A 34 2.73 -7.03 -9.99
CA ASP A 34 1.93 -6.28 -10.95
C ASP A 34 1.38 -7.18 -12.07
N LYS A 35 1.56 -8.51 -11.95
CA LYS A 35 1.08 -9.45 -12.97
C LYS A 35 -0.41 -9.67 -12.79
N GLU A 36 -1.17 -9.36 -13.83
CA GLU A 36 -2.62 -9.43 -13.84
C GLU A 36 -3.17 -10.80 -13.39
N GLU A 37 -2.57 -11.89 -13.86
CA GLU A 37 -3.00 -13.25 -13.50
C GLU A 37 -2.77 -13.58 -12.02
N GLU A 38 -1.68 -13.08 -11.42
CA GLU A 38 -1.43 -13.23 -9.99
C GLU A 38 -2.43 -12.38 -9.18
N LEU A 39 -2.75 -11.16 -9.65
CA LEU A 39 -3.74 -10.29 -9.03
C LEU A 39 -5.15 -10.89 -9.08
N LYS A 40 -5.55 -11.52 -10.19
CA LYS A 40 -6.82 -12.26 -10.30
C LYS A 40 -6.92 -13.38 -9.26
N GLN A 41 -5.83 -14.11 -9.03
CA GLN A 41 -5.78 -15.16 -8.00
C GLN A 41 -5.86 -14.59 -6.58
N ILE A 42 -5.19 -13.45 -6.32
CA ILE A 42 -5.28 -12.73 -5.06
C ILE A 42 -6.72 -12.24 -4.84
N TYR A 43 -7.35 -11.65 -5.86
CA TYR A 43 -8.74 -11.22 -5.80
C TYR A 43 -9.69 -12.37 -5.49
N LYS A 44 -9.56 -13.53 -6.16
CA LYS A 44 -10.37 -14.72 -5.86
C LYS A 44 -10.24 -15.14 -4.40
N LYS A 45 -9.03 -15.09 -3.83
CA LYS A 45 -8.81 -15.36 -2.40
C LYS A 45 -9.51 -14.31 -1.55
N ILE A 46 -9.36 -13.02 -1.82
CA ILE A 46 -10.04 -11.94 -1.08
C ILE A 46 -11.56 -12.15 -1.09
N LYS A 47 -12.13 -12.40 -2.28
CA LYS A 47 -13.54 -12.63 -2.52
C LYS A 47 -14.09 -13.76 -1.64
N THR A 48 -13.55 -14.96 -1.82
CA THR A 48 -14.00 -16.14 -1.06
C THR A 48 -13.72 -15.99 0.42
N LYS A 49 -12.58 -15.40 0.78
CA LYS A 49 -12.10 -15.42 2.15
C LYS A 49 -12.67 -14.32 3.03
N LEU A 50 -12.73 -13.10 2.54
CA LEU A 50 -13.09 -11.93 3.32
C LEU A 50 -14.53 -11.48 3.08
N ILE A 51 -15.01 -11.61 1.85
CA ILE A 51 -16.32 -11.07 1.44
C ILE A 51 -17.40 -12.16 1.52
N ASP A 52 -17.25 -13.27 0.80
CA ASP A 52 -18.26 -14.33 0.71
C ASP A 52 -18.46 -15.07 2.05
N SER A 53 -17.43 -15.07 2.90
CA SER A 53 -17.53 -15.57 4.28
C SER A 53 -18.37 -14.66 5.20
N LYS A 54 -18.90 -13.55 4.68
CA LYS A 54 -19.70 -12.52 5.36
C LYS A 54 -19.01 -11.88 6.57
N LYS A 55 -17.67 -11.94 6.63
CA LYS A 55 -16.88 -11.32 7.69
C LYS A 55 -16.79 -9.81 7.51
N TYR A 56 -16.65 -9.35 6.27
CA TYR A 56 -16.51 -7.94 5.92
C TYR A 56 -17.40 -7.60 4.73
N THR A 57 -17.86 -6.35 4.69
CA THR A 57 -18.59 -5.84 3.53
C THR A 57 -17.63 -5.58 2.37
N PRO A 58 -18.07 -5.69 1.10
CA PRO A 58 -17.26 -5.34 -0.05
C PRO A 58 -16.68 -3.92 0.05
N LYS A 59 -17.51 -2.96 0.48
CA LYS A 59 -17.09 -1.58 0.75
C LYS A 59 -15.92 -1.51 1.74
N ARG A 60 -16.00 -2.23 2.87
CA ARG A 60 -14.93 -2.21 3.88
C ARG A 60 -13.62 -2.76 3.32
N ILE A 61 -13.66 -3.85 2.57
CA ILE A 61 -12.46 -4.44 1.97
C ILE A 61 -11.87 -3.51 0.90
N MET A 62 -12.71 -2.87 0.10
CA MET A 62 -12.26 -1.88 -0.89
C MET A 62 -11.56 -0.69 -0.21
N GLU A 63 -12.15 -0.15 0.86
CA GLU A 63 -11.55 0.92 1.67
C GLU A 63 -10.21 0.49 2.27
N ASP A 64 -10.14 -0.72 2.83
CA ASP A 64 -8.90 -1.26 3.41
C ASP A 64 -7.81 -1.42 2.35
N ILE A 65 -8.12 -1.96 1.16
CA ILE A 65 -7.18 -2.10 0.05
C ILE A 65 -6.64 -0.73 -0.40
N LEU A 66 -7.53 0.25 -0.57
CA LEU A 66 -7.14 1.60 -0.97
C LEU A 66 -6.28 2.30 0.10
N ASN A 67 -6.52 2.01 1.38
CA ASN A 67 -5.72 2.52 2.50
C ASN A 67 -4.30 1.95 2.57
N ILE A 68 -3.99 0.85 1.86
CA ILE A 68 -2.62 0.30 1.80
C ILE A 68 -1.73 1.12 0.85
N ILE A 69 -2.32 1.75 -0.18
CA ILE A 69 -1.56 2.42 -1.24
C ILE A 69 -0.52 3.41 -0.71
N PRO A 70 -0.80 4.31 0.25
CA PRO A 70 0.22 5.25 0.74
C PRO A 70 1.45 4.57 1.34
N TYR A 71 1.27 3.37 1.91
CA TYR A 71 2.32 2.62 2.59
C TYR A 71 3.08 1.66 1.67
N ASN A 72 2.45 1.21 0.57
CA ASN A 72 3.08 0.32 -0.41
C ASN A 72 2.82 0.83 -1.84
N ASN A 73 3.14 2.12 -2.08
CA ASN A 73 2.78 2.83 -3.31
C ASN A 73 3.51 2.33 -4.56
N ARG A 74 4.58 1.53 -4.40
CA ARG A 74 5.23 0.76 -5.48
C ARG A 74 4.22 -0.02 -6.31
N TYR A 75 3.26 -0.66 -5.64
CA TYR A 75 2.25 -1.52 -6.24
C TYR A 75 0.88 -0.84 -6.28
N SER A 76 0.85 0.50 -6.29
CA SER A 76 -0.39 1.29 -6.33
C SER A 76 -1.35 0.84 -7.44
N LYS A 77 -0.85 0.62 -8.66
CA LYS A 77 -1.65 0.10 -9.79
C LYS A 77 -2.32 -1.23 -9.47
N SER A 78 -1.62 -2.12 -8.78
CA SER A 78 -2.12 -3.43 -8.39
C SER A 78 -3.22 -3.35 -7.34
N TYR A 79 -3.06 -2.48 -6.35
CA TYR A 79 -4.13 -2.22 -5.38
C TYR A 79 -5.36 -1.57 -6.01
N LEU A 80 -5.16 -0.62 -6.93
CA LEU A 80 -6.26 -0.02 -7.70
C LEU A 80 -7.00 -1.06 -8.55
N PHE A 81 -6.26 -1.99 -9.15
CA PHE A 81 -6.83 -3.11 -9.91
C PHE A 81 -7.66 -4.05 -9.03
N LEU A 82 -7.18 -4.39 -7.83
CA LEU A 82 -7.96 -5.17 -6.86
C LEU A 82 -9.22 -4.44 -6.40
N ALA A 83 -9.12 -3.13 -6.12
CA ALA A 83 -10.27 -2.31 -5.76
C ALA A 83 -11.29 -2.23 -6.91
N LYS A 84 -10.83 -2.18 -8.16
CA LYS A 84 -11.69 -2.15 -9.35
C LYS A 84 -12.53 -3.42 -9.47
N PHE A 85 -11.95 -4.59 -9.24
CA PHE A 85 -12.72 -5.84 -9.21
C PHE A 85 -13.83 -5.83 -8.16
N ILE A 86 -13.57 -5.28 -6.96
CA ILE A 86 -14.59 -5.18 -5.92
C ILE A 86 -15.70 -4.22 -6.34
N SER A 87 -15.33 -3.07 -6.91
CA SER A 87 -16.29 -2.09 -7.43
C SER A 87 -17.18 -2.70 -8.52
N ASP A 88 -16.60 -3.48 -9.43
CA ASP A 88 -17.33 -4.11 -10.54
C ASP A 88 -18.24 -5.25 -10.09
N ASP A 89 -17.71 -6.18 -9.29
CA ASP A 89 -18.45 -7.38 -8.87
C ASP A 89 -19.56 -7.09 -7.87
N TYR A 90 -19.37 -6.06 -7.02
CA TYR A 90 -20.26 -5.76 -5.90
C TYR A 90 -20.93 -4.38 -5.99
N HIS A 91 -20.70 -3.65 -7.09
CA HIS A 91 -21.25 -2.30 -7.31
C HIS A 91 -20.99 -1.35 -6.14
N VAL A 92 -19.75 -1.36 -5.62
CA VAL A 92 -19.34 -0.40 -4.58
C VAL A 92 -19.11 0.96 -5.23
N GLU A 93 -20.01 1.89 -4.95
CA GLU A 93 -20.01 3.25 -5.50
C GLU A 93 -19.33 4.29 -4.59
N GLU A 94 -19.05 3.93 -3.34
CA GLU A 94 -18.48 4.87 -2.35
C GLU A 94 -17.44 4.21 -1.45
N ALA A 95 -16.33 4.91 -1.20
CA ALA A 95 -15.23 4.48 -0.34
C ALA A 95 -14.63 5.65 0.46
N TYR A 96 -15.48 6.47 1.08
CA TYR A 96 -15.09 7.73 1.74
C TYR A 96 -14.12 7.57 2.93
N ASN A 97 -13.99 6.37 3.53
CA ASN A 97 -12.99 6.12 4.58
C ASN A 97 -11.60 5.74 4.04
N ALA A 98 -11.44 5.66 2.72
CA ALA A 98 -10.15 5.42 2.11
C ALA A 98 -9.31 6.70 2.04
N ALA A 99 -7.99 6.55 1.95
CA ALA A 99 -7.08 7.66 1.79
C ALA A 99 -7.45 8.50 0.57
N ARG A 100 -7.56 9.82 0.76
CA ARG A 100 -7.97 10.78 -0.29
C ARG A 100 -7.18 10.61 -1.58
N ILE A 101 -5.86 10.44 -1.45
CA ILE A 101 -4.98 10.21 -2.60
C ILE A 101 -5.34 8.92 -3.35
N SER A 102 -5.65 7.84 -2.65
CA SER A 102 -6.01 6.56 -3.27
C SER A 102 -7.31 6.67 -4.05
N ILE A 103 -8.30 7.39 -3.51
CA ILE A 103 -9.57 7.65 -4.21
C ILE A 103 -9.32 8.49 -5.46
N PHE A 104 -8.49 9.53 -5.35
CA PHE A 104 -8.13 10.36 -6.49
C PHE A 104 -7.41 9.55 -7.59
N LEU A 105 -6.45 8.69 -7.23
CA LEU A 105 -5.76 7.83 -8.18
C LEU A 105 -6.72 6.84 -8.87
N PHE A 106 -7.68 6.28 -8.13
CA PHE A 106 -8.71 5.42 -8.68
C PHE A 106 -9.57 6.15 -9.72
N TYR A 107 -9.99 7.38 -9.40
CA TYR A 107 -10.70 8.24 -10.34
C TYR A 107 -9.86 8.57 -11.58
N LYS A 108 -8.60 9.00 -11.39
CA LYS A 108 -7.68 9.31 -12.51
C LYS A 108 -7.49 8.12 -13.45
N GLN A 109 -7.45 6.90 -12.91
CA GLN A 109 -7.22 5.69 -13.70
C GLN A 109 -8.47 5.12 -14.37
N TYR A 110 -9.63 5.13 -13.70
CA TYR A 110 -10.84 4.45 -14.17
C TYR A 110 -12.03 5.37 -14.47
N GLY A 111 -11.95 6.65 -14.14
CA GLY A 111 -13.05 7.61 -14.31
C GLY A 111 -14.22 7.42 -13.32
N ILE A 112 -14.09 6.50 -12.35
CA ILE A 112 -15.14 6.18 -11.37
C ILE A 112 -14.94 7.03 -10.12
N LYS A 113 -16.02 7.65 -9.66
CA LYS A 113 -16.03 8.51 -8.47
C LYS A 113 -16.48 7.68 -7.26
N LEU A 114 -15.59 7.52 -6.28
CA LEU A 114 -15.90 6.83 -5.00
C LEU A 114 -16.15 7.80 -3.83
N ALA A 115 -16.16 9.10 -4.13
CA ALA A 115 -16.48 10.19 -3.22
C ALA A 115 -17.05 11.36 -4.05
N LYS A 116 -17.61 12.38 -3.38
CA LYS A 116 -18.18 13.54 -4.05
C LYS A 116 -17.05 14.37 -4.70
N VAL A 117 -17.31 14.87 -5.91
CA VAL A 117 -16.31 15.53 -6.78
C VAL A 117 -15.74 16.79 -6.15
N ASP A 118 -16.61 17.58 -5.53
CA ASP A 118 -16.29 18.85 -4.86
C ASP A 118 -15.25 18.68 -3.75
N ASP A 119 -15.00 17.44 -3.32
CA ASP A 119 -13.99 17.15 -2.33
C ASP A 119 -12.57 17.27 -2.92
N PHE A 120 -12.34 16.94 -4.20
CA PHE A 120 -10.97 16.84 -4.78
C PHE A 120 -10.41 18.16 -5.32
N GLU A 121 -11.26 19.10 -5.74
CA GLU A 121 -10.79 20.41 -6.25
C GLU A 121 -10.02 21.21 -5.19
N LYS A 122 -10.26 20.90 -3.92
CA LYS A 122 -9.54 21.47 -2.77
C LYS A 122 -8.24 20.73 -2.45
N ASP A 123 -8.07 19.50 -2.95
CA ASP A 123 -6.90 18.68 -2.67
C ASP A 123 -5.78 19.02 -3.67
N ASN A 124 -4.80 19.81 -3.23
CA ASN A 124 -3.58 20.08 -3.99
C ASN A 124 -2.62 18.89 -3.89
N PHE A 125 -2.91 17.80 -4.62
CA PHE A 125 -2.04 16.62 -4.65
C PHE A 125 -0.72 16.92 -5.35
N LYS A 126 0.40 16.73 -4.66
CA LYS A 126 1.74 17.05 -5.15
C LYS A 126 2.50 15.78 -5.55
N ASN A 127 3.29 15.89 -6.62
CA ASN A 127 4.33 14.92 -6.98
C ASN A 127 3.81 13.47 -7.07
N LEU A 128 2.80 13.27 -7.94
CA LEU A 128 2.16 11.96 -8.19
C LEU A 128 2.90 11.08 -9.20
N GLU A 129 3.87 11.64 -9.91
CA GLU A 129 4.62 10.98 -10.98
C GLU A 129 6.10 10.81 -10.60
N ILE A 130 6.39 10.75 -9.30
CA ILE A 130 7.77 10.65 -8.77
C ILE A 130 8.49 9.35 -9.16
N HIS A 131 7.75 8.30 -9.52
CA HIS A 131 8.31 7.00 -9.91
C HIS A 131 8.36 6.81 -11.43
N THR A 132 8.23 7.88 -12.22
CA THR A 132 8.48 7.83 -13.68
C THR A 132 9.94 7.53 -13.98
N ASP A 133 10.21 7.21 -15.24
CA ASP A 133 11.57 7.00 -15.74
C ASP A 133 12.46 8.22 -15.44
N ASP A 134 13.76 7.97 -15.23
CA ASP A 134 14.79 8.98 -14.96
C ASP A 134 14.64 9.79 -13.65
N THR A 135 14.05 9.22 -12.59
CA THR A 135 14.11 9.79 -11.23
C THR A 135 14.95 8.95 -10.27
N ILE A 136 15.65 9.63 -9.34
CA ILE A 136 16.33 8.95 -8.23
C ILE A 136 15.32 8.19 -7.34
N TYR A 137 14.09 8.69 -7.24
CA TYR A 137 13.03 8.05 -6.45
C TYR A 137 12.61 6.71 -7.01
N LYS A 138 12.56 6.55 -8.35
CA LYS A 138 12.36 5.25 -8.98
C LYS A 138 13.54 4.31 -8.69
N ALA A 139 14.76 4.81 -8.81
CA ALA A 139 15.95 4.01 -8.51
C ALA A 139 15.93 3.48 -7.06
N ILE A 140 15.55 4.33 -6.10
CA ILE A 140 15.37 3.94 -4.69
C ILE A 140 14.25 2.90 -4.56
N MET A 141 13.06 3.17 -5.12
CA MET A 141 11.87 2.31 -5.00
C MET A 141 12.10 0.88 -5.53
N TYR A 142 12.85 0.77 -6.63
CA TYR A 142 13.15 -0.51 -7.28
C TYR A 142 14.51 -1.09 -6.89
N ASN A 143 15.23 -0.46 -5.95
CA ASN A 143 16.56 -0.86 -5.52
C ASN A 143 17.57 -0.98 -6.68
N ASP A 144 17.50 -0.05 -7.64
CA ASP A 144 18.44 0.05 -8.76
C ASP A 144 19.69 0.82 -8.32
N LEU A 145 20.64 0.07 -7.75
CA LEU A 145 21.90 0.60 -7.22
C LEU A 145 22.72 1.34 -8.29
N LYS A 146 22.72 0.86 -9.53
CA LYS A 146 23.53 1.45 -10.61
C LYS A 146 23.00 2.84 -10.96
N THR A 147 21.69 2.96 -11.17
CA THR A 147 21.06 4.24 -11.48
C THR A 147 21.16 5.20 -10.29
N PHE A 148 21.01 4.70 -9.06
CA PHE A 148 21.18 5.50 -7.85
C PHE A 148 22.58 6.12 -7.75
N ILE A 149 23.65 5.34 -7.94
CA ILE A 149 25.04 5.87 -7.91
C ILE A 149 25.23 6.96 -8.97
N ILE A 150 24.75 6.72 -10.20
CA ILE A 150 24.82 7.71 -11.28
C ILE A 150 24.14 9.02 -10.87
N PHE A 151 22.99 8.98 -10.17
CA PHE A 151 22.35 10.20 -9.68
C PHE A 151 23.18 10.93 -8.62
N THR A 152 23.80 10.19 -7.68
CA THR A 152 24.59 10.79 -6.59
C THR A 152 25.91 11.39 -7.05
N GLU A 153 26.48 10.91 -8.15
CA GLU A 153 27.74 11.41 -8.72
C GLU A 153 27.54 12.58 -9.70
N ARG A 154 26.30 12.88 -10.11
CA ARG A 154 26.01 14.00 -11.01
C ARG A 154 26.33 15.34 -10.36
N HIS A 155 26.94 16.23 -11.14
CA HIS A 155 27.14 17.61 -10.72
C HIS A 155 25.80 18.28 -10.38
N GLY A 156 25.72 18.89 -9.19
CA GLY A 156 24.50 19.53 -8.69
C GLY A 156 23.56 18.61 -7.92
N PHE A 157 23.96 17.37 -7.60
CA PHE A 157 23.22 16.52 -6.68
C PHE A 157 23.13 17.16 -5.28
N ASP A 158 21.91 17.32 -4.78
CA ASP A 158 21.63 17.81 -3.44
C ASP A 158 21.31 16.64 -2.50
N LYS A 159 22.27 16.31 -1.64
CA LYS A 159 22.11 15.25 -0.62
C LYS A 159 21.02 15.56 0.41
N ASP A 160 20.69 16.85 0.59
CA ASP A 160 19.71 17.34 1.54
C ASP A 160 18.33 17.55 0.88
N GLN A 161 18.19 17.12 -0.39
CA GLN A 161 16.95 17.20 -1.14
C GLN A 161 15.80 16.48 -0.41
N LYS A 162 14.69 17.20 -0.29
CA LYS A 162 13.46 16.76 0.37
C LYS A 162 12.37 16.50 -0.66
N LEU A 163 11.66 15.39 -0.52
CA LEU A 163 10.48 15.08 -1.33
C LEU A 163 9.20 15.35 -0.54
N GLU A 164 8.40 16.31 -1.00
CA GLU A 164 6.99 16.43 -0.60
C GLU A 164 6.15 15.68 -1.64
N SER A 165 5.45 14.60 -1.27
CA SER A 165 4.58 13.87 -2.18
C SER A 165 3.34 13.36 -1.46
N SER A 166 2.19 13.51 -2.12
CA SER A 166 0.91 13.01 -1.60
C SER A 166 0.79 11.48 -1.70
N LEU A 167 1.72 10.78 -2.36
CA LEU A 167 1.73 9.32 -2.47
C LEU A 167 2.17 8.61 -1.18
N TYR A 168 2.70 9.33 -0.20
CA TYR A 168 3.16 8.78 1.06
C TYR A 168 2.30 9.30 2.21
N PRO A 169 2.17 8.54 3.32
CA PRO A 169 1.37 8.96 4.46
C PRO A 169 1.90 10.26 5.09
N TYR A 170 0.98 11.10 5.53
CA TYR A 170 1.32 12.31 6.28
C TYR A 170 1.79 11.91 7.69
N TYR A 171 3.08 12.11 7.98
CA TYR A 171 3.57 12.02 9.35
C TYR A 171 3.40 13.38 10.02
N TYR A 172 2.81 13.41 11.21
CA TYR A 172 2.34 14.59 11.94
C TYR A 172 3.37 15.72 12.19
N ASN A 173 4.63 15.61 11.73
CA ASN A 173 5.62 16.69 11.78
C ASN A 173 6.53 16.78 10.54
N THR A 174 6.25 16.04 9.46
CA THR A 174 7.14 16.04 8.29
C THR A 174 6.35 16.01 6.98
N VAL A 175 6.31 17.17 6.34
CA VAL A 175 5.82 17.37 4.95
C VAL A 175 6.81 16.79 3.93
N TYR A 176 7.99 16.36 4.39
CA TYR A 176 9.15 16.05 3.57
C TYR A 176 9.74 14.69 3.92
N ILE A 177 9.84 13.81 2.92
CA ILE A 177 10.60 12.57 3.04
C ILE A 177 12.01 12.84 2.51
N HIS A 178 13.03 12.67 3.37
CA HIS A 178 14.40 12.77 2.90
C HIS A 178 14.75 11.49 2.13
N ILE A 179 15.64 11.60 1.14
CA ILE A 179 16.17 10.46 0.38
C ILE A 179 16.66 9.33 1.31
N HIS A 180 17.26 9.68 2.45
CA HIS A 180 17.68 8.73 3.47
C HIS A 180 16.52 7.90 4.07
N TYR A 181 15.34 8.49 4.28
CA TYR A 181 14.16 7.78 4.80
C TYR A 181 13.52 6.86 3.75
N LEU A 182 13.57 7.22 2.47
CA LEU A 182 13.13 6.32 1.39
C LEU A 182 14.03 5.08 1.30
N ASN A 183 15.35 5.26 1.43
CA ASN A 183 16.29 4.14 1.50
C ASN A 183 16.06 3.26 2.74
N TYR A 184 15.75 3.85 3.90
CA TYR A 184 15.44 3.10 5.12
C TYR A 184 14.11 2.32 5.01
N ALA A 185 13.07 2.91 4.41
CA ALA A 185 11.80 2.22 4.19
C ALA A 185 11.93 1.02 3.24
N VAL A 186 12.64 1.18 2.11
CA VAL A 186 12.89 0.09 1.16
C VAL A 186 13.71 -1.03 1.80
N THR A 187 14.71 -0.70 2.62
CA THR A 187 15.53 -1.70 3.32
C THR A 187 14.79 -2.39 4.47
N MET A 188 13.94 -1.67 5.23
CA MET A 188 13.11 -2.28 6.28
C MET A 188 11.99 -3.16 5.69
N GLU A 189 11.40 -2.81 4.55
CA GLU A 189 10.46 -3.69 3.83
C GLU A 189 11.13 -4.99 3.32
N GLN A 190 12.42 -4.95 3.02
CA GLN A 190 13.19 -6.16 2.70
C GLN A 190 13.52 -6.98 3.95
N LEU A 191 13.93 -6.32 5.04
CA LEU A 191 14.29 -6.98 6.30
C LEU A 191 13.10 -7.63 6.99
N ILE A 192 11.95 -6.95 7.08
CA ILE A 192 10.70 -7.50 7.66
C ILE A 192 10.23 -8.74 6.88
N VAL A 193 10.50 -8.80 5.57
CA VAL A 193 10.15 -9.96 4.73
C VAL A 193 11.16 -11.11 4.85
N SER A 194 12.38 -10.85 5.32
CA SER A 194 13.39 -11.89 5.59
C SER A 194 13.33 -12.46 7.02
N SER A 195 12.62 -11.80 7.93
CA SER A 195 12.61 -12.12 9.37
C SER A 195 11.39 -12.95 9.84
N TYR A 196 10.61 -13.53 8.92
CA TYR A 196 9.49 -14.44 9.23
C TYR A 196 9.57 -15.73 8.44
#